data_AF-A0A1Q9PDA4-F1
#
_entry.id   AF-A0A1Q9PDA4-F1
#
_cell.length_a   1.000
_cell.length_b   1.000
_cell.length_c   1.000
_cell.angle_alpha   90.00
_cell.angle_beta   90.00
_cell.angle_gamma   90.00
#
_symmetry.space_group_name_H-M   'P 1'
#
loop_
_entity.id
_entity.type
_entity.pdbx_description
1 polymer ?
#
loop_
_entity_poly.entity_id
_entity_poly.type
_entity_poly.pdbx_seq_one_letter_code
_entity_poly.pdbx_strand_id
1 'polypeptide(L)'
;MATWKQLSAAFLLSLTLVGVAIYFFIEDNDFLGKVFIFASIFAFLTLFVIFRSLFYLKHKATFNEVFFVLIVPLIPVLLILTQRLLGIYDSFIITTVEITPDFPTYFFYINAMDFALLPYYLISNFLIFRTFIRYPFIRMKGTSEKGIPPKFFGFLLILVIPAVYILTSWFYFENLFLVIFGGVYFYSALLMLFV
;
A
#
# COMPACT_ATOMS: atom_id res chain seq x y z
N MET A 1 -11.86 -12.33 11.24
CA MET A 1 -13.00 -12.39 10.32
C MET A 1 -13.64 -11.01 10.31
N ALA A 2 -13.32 -10.15 9.33
CA ALA A 2 -14.16 -8.96 9.11
C ALA A 2 -15.60 -9.48 8.97
N THR A 3 -16.55 -8.89 9.68
CA THR A 3 -17.92 -9.40 9.59
C THR A 3 -18.35 -9.32 8.14
N TRP A 4 -18.98 -10.36 7.60
CA TRP A 4 -19.42 -10.39 6.19
C TRP A 4 -20.11 -9.08 5.77
N LYS A 5 -20.86 -8.46 6.69
CA LYS A 5 -21.49 -7.15 6.57
C LYS A 5 -20.53 -6.00 6.16
N GLN A 6 -19.33 -5.94 6.75
CA GLN A 6 -18.35 -4.89 6.45
C GLN A 6 -17.72 -5.05 5.06
N LEU A 7 -17.39 -6.29 4.68
CA LEU A 7 -16.89 -6.59 3.35
C LEU A 7 -17.96 -6.37 2.28
N SER A 8 -19.22 -6.73 2.57
CA SER A 8 -20.35 -6.45 1.70
C SER A 8 -20.57 -4.95 1.51
N ALA A 9 -20.42 -4.14 2.57
CA ALA A 9 -20.53 -2.68 2.45
C ALA A 9 -19.44 -2.07 1.56
N ALA A 10 -18.18 -2.50 1.74
CA ALA A 10 -17.08 -2.08 0.89
C ALA A 10 -17.30 -2.48 -0.58
N PHE A 11 -17.74 -3.72 -0.80
CA PHE A 11 -18.04 -4.23 -2.13
C PHE A 11 -19.19 -3.46 -2.81
N LEU A 12 -20.28 -3.18 -2.10
CA LEU A 12 -21.41 -2.42 -2.63
C LEU A 12 -21.01 -1.00 -3.02
N LEU A 13 -20.22 -0.31 -2.18
CA LEU A 13 -19.74 1.04 -2.50
C LEU A 13 -18.85 1.03 -3.75
N SER A 14 -17.95 0.05 -3.87
CA SER A 14 -17.13 -0.14 -5.06
C SER A 14 -17.96 -0.46 -6.31
N LEU A 15 -19.01 -1.29 -6.18
CA LEU A 15 -19.91 -1.61 -7.27
C LEU A 15 -20.65 -0.36 -7.79
N THR A 16 -21.10 0.51 -6.89
CA THR A 16 -21.73 1.79 -7.27
C THR A 16 -20.76 2.66 -8.09
N LEU A 17 -19.50 2.77 -7.67
CA LEU A 17 -18.48 3.53 -8.41
C LEU A 17 -18.15 2.91 -9.77
N VAL A 18 -18.17 1.58 -9.88
CA VAL A 18 -18.06 0.90 -11.18
C VAL A 18 -19.27 1.22 -12.07
N GLY A 19 -20.48 1.26 -11.51
CA GLY A 19 -21.67 1.68 -12.24
C GLY A 19 -21.56 3.11 -12.79
N VAL A 20 -21.03 4.03 -11.98
CA VAL A 20 -20.75 5.41 -12.41
C VAL A 20 -19.69 5.43 -13.51
N ALA A 21 -18.65 4.61 -13.41
CA ALA A 21 -17.65 4.50 -14.47
C ALA A 21 -18.26 4.03 -15.81
N ILE A 22 -19.13 3.01 -15.77
CA ILE A 22 -19.84 2.51 -16.94
C ILE A 22 -20.69 3.61 -17.59
N TYR A 23 -21.40 4.41 -16.79
CA TYR A 23 -22.15 5.57 -17.29
C TYR A 23 -21.23 6.54 -18.06
N PHE A 24 -20.06 6.88 -17.50
CA PHE A 24 -19.13 7.79 -18.19
C PHE A 24 -18.53 7.20 -19.47
N PHE A 25 -18.30 5.88 -19.55
CA PHE A 25 -17.89 5.25 -20.80
C PHE A 25 -19.00 5.27 -21.86
N ILE A 26 -20.27 5.16 -21.45
CA ILE A 26 -21.41 5.27 -22.37
C ILE A 26 -21.54 6.70 -22.90
N GLU A 27 -21.23 7.70 -22.09
CA GLU A 27 -21.21 9.12 -22.46
C GLU A 27 -19.91 9.56 -23.19
N ASP A 28 -19.15 8.59 -23.73
CA ASP A 28 -17.87 8.82 -24.43
C ASP A 28 -16.84 9.64 -23.62
N ASN A 29 -16.93 9.62 -22.29
CA ASN A 29 -16.01 10.29 -21.38
C ASN A 29 -15.03 9.31 -20.74
N ASP A 30 -14.07 8.85 -21.55
CA ASP A 30 -13.06 7.86 -21.17
C ASP A 30 -12.25 8.27 -19.94
N PHE A 31 -11.90 9.56 -19.83
CA PHE A 31 -11.10 10.07 -18.71
C PHE A 31 -11.84 9.91 -17.38
N LEU A 32 -13.08 10.39 -17.30
CA LEU A 32 -13.87 10.24 -16.08
C LEU A 32 -14.19 8.78 -15.80
N GLY A 33 -14.48 7.97 -16.83
CA GLY A 33 -14.68 6.52 -16.67
C GLY A 33 -13.49 5.85 -15.98
N LYS A 34 -12.26 6.12 -16.45
CA LYS A 34 -11.02 5.61 -15.84
C LYS A 34 -10.80 6.13 -14.42
N VAL A 35 -11.08 7.40 -14.16
CA VAL A 35 -10.99 7.99 -12.80
C VAL A 35 -11.95 7.30 -11.84
N PHE A 36 -13.19 7.00 -12.26
CA PHE A 36 -14.16 6.30 -11.41
C PHE A 36 -13.82 4.81 -11.20
N ILE A 37 -13.22 4.13 -12.19
CA ILE A 37 -12.62 2.79 -11.98
C ILE A 37 -11.55 2.87 -10.90
N PHE A 38 -10.62 3.82 -11.03
CA PHE A 38 -9.55 3.99 -10.06
C PHE A 38 -10.09 4.32 -8.65
N ALA A 39 -11.07 5.21 -8.56
CA ALA A 39 -11.73 5.56 -7.31
C ALA A 39 -12.42 4.34 -6.66
N SER A 40 -13.01 3.44 -7.46
CA SER A 40 -13.62 2.20 -6.96
C SER A 40 -12.58 1.27 -6.32
N ILE A 41 -11.43 1.09 -6.97
CA ILE A 41 -10.31 0.28 -6.47
C ILE A 41 -9.75 0.91 -5.20
N PHE A 42 -9.53 2.23 -5.21
CA PHE A 42 -9.05 2.98 -4.05
C PHE A 42 -9.99 2.85 -2.85
N ALA A 43 -11.30 3.04 -3.07
CA ALA A 43 -12.31 2.94 -2.02
C ALA A 43 -12.40 1.51 -1.46
N PHE A 44 -12.34 0.49 -2.33
CA PHE A 44 -12.33 -0.91 -1.91
C PHE A 44 -11.16 -1.21 -0.96
N LEU A 45 -9.93 -0.86 -1.39
CA LEU A 45 -8.72 -1.11 -0.62
C LEU A 45 -8.72 -0.32 0.70
N THR A 46 -9.19 0.93 0.67
CA THR A 46 -9.29 1.77 1.87
C THR A 46 -10.24 1.17 2.90
N LEU A 47 -11.46 0.83 2.49
CA LEU A 47 -12.44 0.23 3.38
C LEU A 47 -11.96 -1.15 3.88
N PHE A 48 -11.34 -1.94 3.01
CA PHE A 48 -10.73 -3.21 3.39
C PHE A 48 -9.69 -3.01 4.50
N VAL A 49 -8.76 -2.06 4.35
CA VAL A 49 -7.73 -1.78 5.35
C VAL A 49 -8.32 -1.26 6.66
N ILE A 50 -9.31 -0.35 6.60
CA ILE A 50 -9.98 0.18 7.79
C ILE A 50 -10.67 -0.95 8.55
N PHE A 51 -11.49 -1.76 7.88
CA PHE A 51 -12.21 -2.86 8.54
C PHE A 51 -11.27 -3.93 9.08
N ARG A 52 -10.18 -4.24 8.38
CA ARG A 52 -9.16 -5.16 8.88
C ARG A 52 -8.46 -4.59 10.11
N SER A 53 -8.05 -3.32 10.07
CA SER A 53 -7.42 -2.63 11.20
C SER A 53 -8.33 -2.64 12.45
N LEU A 54 -9.61 -2.27 12.30
CA LEU A 54 -10.59 -2.30 13.38
C LEU A 54 -10.82 -3.71 13.92
N PHE A 55 -10.88 -4.70 13.04
CA PHE A 55 -10.99 -6.11 13.45
C PHE A 55 -9.79 -6.54 14.29
N TYR A 56 -8.56 -6.17 13.88
CA TYR A 56 -7.33 -6.49 14.60
C TYR A 56 -7.28 -5.88 16.00
N LEU A 57 -7.67 -4.60 16.13
CA LEU A 57 -7.73 -3.93 17.42
C LEU A 57 -8.66 -4.67 18.40
N LYS A 58 -9.76 -5.25 17.90
CA LYS A 58 -10.78 -5.91 18.72
C LYS A 58 -10.45 -7.36 19.11
N HIS A 59 -9.83 -8.14 18.23
CA HIS A 59 -9.78 -9.61 18.39
C HIS A 59 -8.42 -10.20 18.79
N LYS A 60 -7.40 -9.38 19.11
CA LYS A 60 -6.06 -9.86 19.53
C LYS A 60 -5.56 -11.03 18.65
N ALA A 61 -5.63 -10.86 17.34
CA ALA A 61 -5.47 -11.97 16.40
C ALA A 61 -4.07 -12.60 16.47
N THR A 62 -3.91 -13.76 15.86
CA THR A 62 -2.64 -14.47 15.67
C THR A 62 -2.68 -15.09 14.27
N PHE A 63 -1.55 -15.06 13.57
CA PHE A 63 -1.24 -15.68 12.26
C PHE A 63 -2.03 -15.24 11.00
N ASN A 64 -3.31 -14.85 11.08
CA ASN A 64 -3.98 -14.10 9.99
C ASN A 64 -3.36 -12.70 9.78
N GLU A 65 -2.55 -12.27 10.74
CA GLU A 65 -1.85 -11.00 10.87
C GLU A 65 -0.78 -10.80 9.81
N VAL A 66 -0.09 -11.87 9.40
CA VAL A 66 1.09 -11.69 8.55
C VAL A 66 0.71 -11.26 7.13
N PHE A 67 -0.40 -11.79 6.61
CA PHE A 67 -0.90 -11.39 5.29
C PHE A 67 -1.31 -9.91 5.26
N PHE A 68 -1.90 -9.39 6.34
CA PHE A 68 -2.25 -7.98 6.42
C PHE A 68 -1.02 -7.08 6.55
N VAL A 69 -0.05 -7.48 7.39
CA VAL A 69 1.23 -6.76 7.55
C VAL A 69 2.03 -6.73 6.24
N LEU A 70 1.91 -7.76 5.40
CA LEU A 70 2.50 -7.80 4.06
C LEU A 70 1.74 -6.98 3.01
N ILE A 71 0.40 -6.99 3.02
CA ILE A 71 -0.39 -6.31 1.99
C ILE A 71 -0.37 -4.80 2.17
N VAL A 72 -0.50 -4.30 3.40
CA VAL A 72 -0.67 -2.86 3.64
C VAL A 72 0.46 -2.03 3.01
N PRO A 73 1.73 -2.43 3.13
CA PRO A 73 2.82 -1.77 2.41
C PRO A 73 2.72 -1.90 0.90
N LEU A 74 2.12 -2.94 0.32
CA LEU A 74 2.03 -3.08 -1.13
C LEU A 74 0.92 -2.23 -1.76
N ILE A 75 -0.05 -1.73 -0.98
CA ILE A 75 -1.19 -0.96 -1.49
C ILE A 75 -0.78 0.33 -2.24
N PRO A 76 0.12 1.18 -1.70
CA PRO A 76 0.58 2.36 -2.43
C PRO A 76 1.17 2.05 -3.80
N VAL A 77 2.00 1.01 -3.90
CA VAL A 77 2.61 0.56 -5.15
C VAL A 77 1.54 0.09 -6.14
N LEU A 78 0.58 -0.71 -5.66
CA LEU A 78 -0.54 -1.20 -6.48
C LEU A 78 -1.41 -0.05 -7.01
N LEU A 79 -1.69 0.96 -6.18
CA LEU A 79 -2.51 2.10 -6.58
C LEU A 79 -1.81 2.98 -7.61
N ILE A 80 -0.53 3.27 -7.43
CA ILE A 80 0.26 4.02 -8.42
C ILE A 80 0.40 3.24 -9.73
N LEU A 81 0.64 1.93 -9.67
CA LEU A 81 0.63 1.07 -10.85
C LEU A 81 -0.71 1.13 -11.58
N THR A 82 -1.82 1.05 -10.84
CA THR A 82 -3.17 1.12 -11.41
C THR A 82 -3.43 2.45 -12.10
N GLN A 83 -2.98 3.58 -11.53
CA GLN A 83 -3.08 4.89 -12.18
C GLN A 83 -2.32 4.94 -13.51
N ARG A 84 -1.11 4.38 -13.55
CA ARG A 84 -0.32 4.31 -14.78
C ARG A 84 -0.98 3.40 -15.82
N LEU A 85 -1.47 2.23 -15.42
CA LEU A 85 -2.19 1.30 -16.32
C LEU A 85 -3.45 1.92 -16.90
N LEU A 86 -4.17 2.73 -16.13
CA LEU A 86 -5.34 3.45 -16.61
C LEU A 86 -4.98 4.71 -17.43
N GLY A 87 -3.71 5.12 -17.47
CA GLY A 87 -3.26 6.32 -18.18
C GLY A 87 -3.78 7.63 -17.57
N ILE A 88 -4.08 7.63 -16.27
CA ILE A 88 -4.57 8.82 -15.54
C ILE A 88 -3.48 9.45 -14.66
N TYR A 89 -2.30 8.83 -14.59
CA TYR A 89 -1.22 9.22 -13.69
C TYR A 89 -0.77 10.68 -13.88
N ASP A 90 -0.56 11.11 -15.13
CA ASP A 90 -0.04 12.45 -15.44
C ASP A 90 -1.02 13.56 -15.02
N SER A 91 -2.32 13.26 -15.00
CA SER A 91 -3.37 14.20 -14.60
C SER A 91 -3.37 14.53 -13.11
N PHE A 92 -2.65 13.76 -12.29
CA PHE A 92 -2.56 13.97 -10.84
C PHE A 92 -1.17 14.48 -10.39
N ILE A 93 -0.23 14.74 -11.32
CA ILE A 93 1.07 15.30 -10.98
C ILE A 93 0.88 16.75 -10.51
N ILE A 94 1.36 17.04 -9.29
CA ILE A 94 1.34 18.39 -8.71
C ILE A 94 2.63 19.13 -9.09
N THR A 95 3.77 18.48 -8.93
CA THR A 95 5.08 19.11 -9.15
C THR A 95 6.16 18.10 -9.46
N THR A 96 7.24 18.59 -10.05
CA THR A 96 8.50 17.89 -10.34
C THR A 96 9.58 18.39 -9.40
N VAL A 97 10.29 17.46 -8.77
CA VAL A 97 11.49 17.70 -7.98
C VAL A 97 12.67 17.20 -8.78
N GLU A 98 13.60 18.11 -9.04
CA GLU A 98 14.84 17.82 -9.74
C GLU A 98 15.93 17.54 -8.70
N ILE A 99 16.59 16.38 -8.80
CA ILE A 99 17.77 16.05 -8.01
C ILE A 99 18.96 16.01 -8.96
N THR A 100 19.88 16.94 -8.79
CA THR A 100 21.06 17.10 -9.65
C THR A 100 22.33 16.82 -8.85
N PRO A 101 22.76 15.56 -8.70
CA PRO A 101 24.08 15.25 -8.18
C PRO A 101 25.03 15.13 -9.38
N ASP A 102 25.66 16.24 -9.79
CA ASP A 102 26.81 16.29 -10.72
C ASP A 102 26.77 15.44 -12.02
N PHE A 103 25.58 15.01 -12.49
CA PHE A 103 25.26 14.01 -13.55
C PHE A 103 25.05 12.56 -13.04
N PRO A 104 23.93 11.88 -13.42
CA PRO A 104 22.76 12.34 -14.18
C PRO A 104 21.67 13.03 -13.32
N THR A 105 20.89 13.93 -13.93
CA THR A 105 19.72 14.55 -13.29
C THR A 105 18.57 13.55 -13.19
N TYR A 106 17.99 13.42 -12.00
CA TYR A 106 16.82 12.59 -11.76
C TYR A 106 15.59 13.49 -11.53
N PHE A 107 14.51 13.20 -12.24
CA PHE A 107 13.22 13.86 -12.04
C PHE A 107 12.36 12.96 -11.17
N PHE A 108 11.79 13.54 -10.11
CA PHE A 108 10.80 12.86 -9.28
C PHE A 108 9.51 13.67 -9.23
N TYR A 109 8.39 13.00 -9.43
CA TYR A 109 7.05 13.58 -9.38
C TYR A 109 6.47 13.46 -7.97
N ILE A 110 5.74 14.50 -7.57
CA ILE A 110 4.81 14.48 -6.45
C ILE A 110 3.40 14.45 -7.03
N ASN A 111 2.64 13.42 -6.68
CA ASN A 111 1.28 13.19 -7.14
C ASN A 111 0.28 13.57 -6.03
N ALA A 112 -0.86 14.16 -6.38
CA ALA A 112 -1.92 14.49 -5.42
C ALA A 112 -2.40 13.27 -4.63
N MET A 113 -2.36 12.10 -5.24
CA MET A 113 -2.74 10.85 -4.61
C MET A 113 -1.70 10.36 -3.60
N ASP A 114 -0.47 10.86 -3.61
CA ASP A 114 0.53 10.52 -2.58
C ASP A 114 0.07 10.96 -1.19
N PHE A 115 -0.67 12.07 -1.10
CA PHE A 115 -1.28 12.52 0.16
C PHE A 115 -2.39 11.58 0.63
N ALA A 116 -3.18 11.04 -0.30
CA ALA A 116 -4.19 10.02 0.00
C ALA A 116 -3.56 8.68 0.40
N LEU A 117 -2.30 8.43 0.01
CA LEU A 117 -1.53 7.23 0.36
C LEU A 117 -0.81 7.34 1.72
N LEU A 118 -0.66 8.54 2.29
CA LEU A 118 -0.01 8.76 3.59
C LEU A 118 -0.50 7.85 4.71
N PRO A 119 -1.81 7.60 4.90
CA PRO A 119 -2.27 6.68 5.94
C PRO A 119 -1.70 5.27 5.77
N TYR A 120 -1.55 4.78 4.54
CA TYR A 120 -0.97 3.47 4.27
C TYR A 120 0.51 3.44 4.63
N TYR A 121 1.26 4.47 4.27
CA TYR A 121 2.68 4.55 4.62
C TYR A 121 2.91 4.61 6.14
N LEU A 122 2.10 5.39 6.86
CA LEU A 122 2.17 5.50 8.31
C LEU A 122 1.77 4.19 9.00
N ILE A 123 0.66 3.57 8.57
CA ILE A 123 0.22 2.27 9.10
C ILE A 123 1.27 1.20 8.80
N SER A 124 1.87 1.21 7.61
CA SER A 124 2.93 0.26 7.23
C SER A 124 4.13 0.34 8.17
N ASN A 125 4.64 1.55 8.44
CA ASN A 125 5.73 1.74 9.40
C ASN A 125 5.30 1.35 10.82
N PHE A 126 4.12 1.77 11.28
CA PHE A 126 3.59 1.38 12.58
C PHE A 126 3.50 -0.14 12.75
N LEU A 127 3.05 -0.86 11.72
CA LEU A 127 2.96 -2.31 11.74
C LEU A 127 4.34 -2.97 11.84
N ILE A 128 5.38 -2.43 11.18
CA ILE A 128 6.75 -2.87 11.40
C ILE A 128 7.18 -2.61 12.85
N PHE A 129 7.12 -1.36 13.34
CA PHE A 129 7.51 -1.02 14.71
C PHE A 129 6.82 -1.91 15.74
N ARG A 130 5.53 -2.18 15.57
CA ARG A 130 4.75 -3.07 16.44
C ARG A 130 5.20 -4.53 16.37
N THR A 131 5.66 -4.99 15.20
CA THR A 131 6.17 -6.36 15.01
C THR A 131 7.44 -6.60 15.83
N PHE A 132 8.28 -5.59 16.04
CA PHE A 132 9.58 -5.74 16.73
C PHE A 132 9.63 -5.22 18.17
N ILE A 133 8.89 -4.17 18.57
CA ILE A 133 9.16 -3.44 19.83
C ILE A 133 8.71 -4.11 21.14
N ARG A 134 7.62 -4.90 21.19
CA ARG A 134 7.22 -5.72 22.37
C ARG A 134 5.78 -6.20 22.19
N TYR A 135 5.57 -7.39 21.64
CA TYR A 135 4.45 -8.27 22.04
C TYR A 135 4.76 -9.72 21.65
N PRO A 136 4.68 -10.69 22.59
CA PRO A 136 4.84 -12.12 22.31
C PRO A 136 3.65 -12.73 21.52
N PHE A 137 2.77 -11.91 20.94
CA PHE A 137 1.65 -12.33 20.10
C PHE A 137 2.05 -12.54 18.64
N ILE A 138 3.02 -11.78 18.14
CA ILE A 138 3.89 -12.21 17.02
C ILE A 138 5.21 -12.67 17.62
N ARG A 139 5.18 -13.54 18.65
CA ARG A 139 6.08 -14.66 18.44
C ARG A 139 5.50 -15.32 17.21
N MET A 140 6.23 -15.21 16.12
CA MET A 140 6.20 -16.27 15.15
C MET A 140 6.73 -17.54 15.84
N LYS A 141 5.96 -18.03 16.82
CA LYS A 141 6.14 -19.32 17.43
C LYS A 141 5.97 -20.26 16.26
N GLY A 142 7.01 -21.02 15.96
CA GLY A 142 6.94 -22.16 15.05
C GLY A 142 6.04 -23.28 15.60
N THR A 143 4.88 -22.92 16.16
CA THR A 143 3.85 -23.83 16.68
C THR A 143 2.65 -23.91 15.72
N SER A 144 2.63 -23.11 14.64
CA SER A 144 1.79 -23.42 13.49
C SER A 144 2.59 -24.36 12.60
N GLU A 145 2.25 -25.65 12.63
CA GLU A 145 2.77 -26.65 11.69
C GLU A 145 2.36 -26.35 10.23
N LYS A 146 1.52 -25.33 9.99
CA LYS A 146 0.96 -24.95 8.68
C LYS A 146 1.23 -23.50 8.27
N GLY A 147 2.24 -22.85 8.85
CA GLY A 147 2.57 -21.45 8.58
C GLY A 147 3.89 -21.25 7.81
N ILE A 148 3.96 -20.21 7.00
CA ILE A 148 5.21 -19.79 6.34
C ILE A 148 6.26 -19.44 7.42
N PRO A 149 7.55 -19.80 7.23
CA PRO A 149 8.58 -19.63 8.23
C PRO A 149 8.76 -18.18 8.71
N PRO A 150 9.09 -17.97 9.98
CA PRO A 150 9.19 -16.63 10.52
C PRO A 150 10.27 -15.75 9.88
N LYS A 151 11.41 -16.39 9.64
CA LYS A 151 12.56 -15.77 8.98
C LYS A 151 12.23 -15.36 7.55
N PHE A 152 11.35 -16.11 6.86
CA PHE A 152 10.90 -15.77 5.52
C PHE A 152 10.02 -14.52 5.52
N PHE A 153 9.14 -14.36 6.52
CA PHE A 153 8.37 -13.12 6.66
C PHE A 153 9.21 -11.92 7.04
N GLY A 154 10.20 -12.10 7.93
CA GLY A 154 11.21 -11.07 8.19
C GLY A 154 11.94 -10.66 6.91
N PHE A 155 12.37 -11.63 6.09
CA PHE A 155 12.98 -11.37 4.79
C PHE A 155 12.05 -10.60 3.84
N LEU A 156 10.77 -10.98 3.74
CA LEU A 156 9.81 -10.28 2.89
C LEU A 156 9.62 -8.82 3.33
N LEU A 157 9.45 -8.58 4.62
CA LEU A 157 9.23 -7.24 5.16
C LEU A 157 10.50 -6.38 5.06
N ILE A 158 11.68 -6.92 5.34
CA ILE A 158 12.92 -6.12 5.41
C ILE A 158 13.55 -5.90 4.04
N LEU A 159 13.48 -6.88 3.13
CA LEU A 159 14.17 -6.81 1.85
C LEU A 159 13.21 -6.68 0.68
N VAL A 160 12.20 -7.53 0.58
CA VAL A 160 11.35 -7.58 -0.62
C VAL A 160 10.47 -6.35 -0.74
N ILE A 161 9.78 -5.93 0.32
CA ILE A 161 8.90 -4.76 0.28
C ILE A 161 9.69 -3.47 -0.02
N PRO A 162 10.79 -3.15 0.70
CA PRO A 162 11.69 -2.06 0.33
C PRO A 162 12.22 -2.11 -1.09
N ALA A 163 12.66 -3.29 -1.55
CA ALA A 163 13.13 -3.45 -2.92
C ALA A 163 12.01 -3.14 -3.92
N VAL A 164 10.79 -3.63 -3.69
CA VAL A 164 9.64 -3.28 -4.53
C VAL A 164 9.43 -1.77 -4.53
N TYR A 165 9.50 -1.09 -3.39
CA TYR A 165 9.36 0.37 -3.34
C TYR A 165 10.45 1.08 -4.13
N ILE A 166 11.71 0.77 -3.87
CA ILE A 166 12.85 1.44 -4.49
C ILE A 166 12.88 1.14 -6.00
N LEU A 167 12.68 -0.12 -6.41
CA LEU A 167 12.70 -0.48 -7.82
C LEU A 167 11.52 0.14 -8.58
N THR A 168 10.32 0.13 -8.01
CA THR A 168 9.16 0.71 -8.68
C THR A 168 9.24 2.24 -8.73
N SER A 169 9.69 2.89 -7.67
CA SER A 169 9.89 4.34 -7.67
C SER A 169 11.01 4.78 -8.60
N TRP A 170 12.14 4.07 -8.65
CA TRP A 170 13.30 4.48 -9.43
C TRP A 170 13.18 4.13 -10.93
N PHE A 171 12.63 2.97 -11.27
CA PHE A 171 12.63 2.50 -12.66
C PHE A 171 11.31 2.69 -13.40
N TYR A 172 10.19 2.87 -12.69
CA TYR A 172 8.87 2.83 -13.32
C TYR A 172 8.00 4.05 -13.06
N PHE A 173 8.09 4.62 -11.85
CA PHE A 173 7.13 5.63 -11.41
C PHE A 173 7.72 7.02 -11.20
N GLU A 174 9.02 7.13 -10.98
CA GLU A 174 9.68 8.40 -10.65
C GLU A 174 8.93 9.14 -9.52
N ASN A 175 8.35 8.42 -8.55
CA ASN A 175 7.50 9.00 -7.51
C ASN A 175 8.31 9.27 -6.24
N LEU A 176 8.45 10.55 -5.86
CA LEU A 176 9.30 10.97 -4.74
C LEU A 176 8.85 10.38 -3.40
N PHE A 177 7.53 10.37 -3.14
CA PHE A 177 6.98 9.87 -1.89
C PHE A 177 7.29 8.39 -1.72
N LEU A 178 7.16 7.61 -2.80
CA LEU A 178 7.44 6.19 -2.79
C LEU A 178 8.93 5.91 -2.54
N VAL A 179 9.85 6.74 -3.06
CA VAL A 179 11.29 6.67 -2.70
C VAL A 179 11.50 6.94 -1.21
N ILE A 180 10.98 8.08 -0.70
CA ILE A 180 11.17 8.50 0.68
C ILE A 180 10.62 7.44 1.64
N PHE A 181 9.39 6.99 1.41
CA PHE A 181 8.77 5.97 2.25
C PHE A 181 9.45 4.61 2.12
N GLY A 182 9.91 4.22 0.94
CA GLY A 182 10.71 3.01 0.75
C GLY A 182 12.00 3.05 1.57
N GLY A 183 12.72 4.18 1.55
CA GLY A 183 13.93 4.39 2.34
C GLY A 183 13.68 4.37 3.85
N VAL A 184 12.66 5.09 4.33
CA VAL A 184 12.27 5.10 5.76
C VAL A 184 11.84 3.72 6.23
N TYR A 185 11.05 3.01 5.43
CA TYR A 185 10.58 1.65 5.74
C TYR A 185 11.77 0.68 5.79
N PHE A 186 12.69 0.75 4.83
CA PHE A 186 13.93 -0.05 4.82
C PHE A 186 14.80 0.22 6.04
N TYR A 187 15.05 1.50 6.35
CA TYR A 187 15.87 1.90 7.48
C TYR A 187 15.25 1.45 8.82
N SER A 188 13.94 1.63 8.98
CA SER A 188 13.22 1.16 10.17
C SER A 188 13.32 -0.36 10.32
N ALA A 189 13.18 -1.09 9.21
CA ALA A 189 13.29 -2.55 9.20
C ALA A 189 14.73 -3.04 9.50
N LEU A 190 15.76 -2.34 8.99
CA LEU A 190 17.17 -2.60 9.28
C LEU A 190 17.51 -2.35 10.75
N LEU A 191 17.13 -1.19 11.31
CA LEU A 191 17.38 -0.87 12.72
C LEU A 191 16.86 -1.95 13.66
N MET A 192 15.72 -2.56 13.32
CA MET A 192 15.10 -3.62 14.11
C MET A 192 15.80 -4.98 14.01
N LEU A 193 16.77 -5.17 13.11
CA LEU A 193 17.65 -6.34 13.13
C LEU A 193 18.73 -6.25 14.21
N PHE A 194 19.01 -5.05 14.71
CA PHE A 194 20.10 -4.78 15.67
C PHE A 194 19.61 -4.52 17.11
N VAL A 195 18.29 -4.61 17.34
CA VAL A 195 17.62 -4.43 18.65
C VAL A 195 17.04 -5.76 19.12
#